data_AF-A0A437M625-F1
#
_entry.id   AF-A0A437M625-F1
#
_cell.length_a   1.000
_cell.length_b   1.000
_cell.length_c   1.000
_cell.angle_alpha   90.00
_cell.angle_beta   90.00
_cell.angle_gamma   90.00
#
_symmetry.space_group_name_H-M   'P 1'
#
loop_
_entity.id
_entity.type
_entity.pdbx_description
1 polymer ?
#
loop_
_entity_poly.entity_id
_entity_poly.type
_entity_poly.pdbx_seq_one_letter_code
_entity_poly.pdbx_strand_id
1 'polypeptide(L)'
;MTKKQRRPLTNENDSPEMRRVIAWCSSHSLPIRRVSDHQIKVGAFNFWPSKASWNLDHSPQKKTGGEAAFRKAVLKWWSEAI
;
A
#
# COMPACT_ATOMS: atom_id res chain seq x y z
N MET A 1 -9.49 -25.89 1.14
CA MET A 1 -9.22 -24.44 1.25
C MET A 1 -7.72 -24.22 1.34
N THR A 2 -7.07 -23.82 0.25
CA THR A 2 -5.64 -23.45 0.29
C THR A 2 -5.49 -22.16 1.07
N LYS A 3 -4.85 -22.22 2.26
CA LYS A 3 -4.45 -21.03 3.00
C LYS A 3 -3.55 -20.21 2.07
N LYS A 4 -4.05 -19.08 1.53
CA LYS A 4 -3.21 -18.15 0.75
C LYS A 4 -2.03 -17.78 1.64
N GLN A 5 -0.85 -18.27 1.28
CA GLN A 5 0.37 -18.06 2.04
C GLN A 5 0.57 -16.55 2.21
N ARG A 6 0.61 -16.08 3.47
CA ARG A 6 0.84 -14.65 3.74
C ARG A 6 2.25 -14.32 3.28
N ARG A 7 2.36 -13.47 2.26
CA ARG A 7 3.65 -12.96 1.79
C ARG A 7 4.27 -12.11 2.91
N PRO A 8 5.60 -12.16 3.08
CA PRO A 8 6.27 -11.25 4.01
C PRO A 8 6.02 -9.80 3.58
N LEU A 9 5.92 -8.89 4.55
CA LEU A 9 5.65 -7.48 4.27
C LEU A 9 6.83 -6.84 3.51
N THR A 10 8.05 -7.14 3.96
CA THR A 10 9.32 -6.69 3.38
C THR A 10 10.13 -7.85 2.82
N ASN A 11 11.00 -7.54 1.86
CA ASN A 11 12.00 -8.47 1.29
C ASN A 11 13.35 -7.74 1.10
N GLU A 12 14.46 -8.49 1.07
CA GLU A 12 15.81 -7.97 0.81
C GLU A 12 15.91 -7.25 -0.54
N ASN A 13 15.15 -7.70 -1.54
CA ASN A 13 15.12 -7.12 -2.87
C ASN A 13 14.11 -5.97 -3.04
N ASP A 14 13.52 -5.48 -1.94
CA ASP A 14 12.59 -4.35 -2.01
C ASP A 14 13.29 -3.09 -2.52
N SER A 15 12.69 -2.48 -3.55
CA SER A 15 13.07 -1.15 -4.04
C SER A 15 13.05 -0.11 -2.91
N PRO A 16 13.89 0.94 -2.97
CA PRO A 16 13.87 2.02 -1.99
C PRO A 16 12.47 2.62 -1.74
N GLU A 17 11.66 2.78 -2.79
CA GLU A 17 10.29 3.30 -2.71
C GLU A 17 9.38 2.38 -1.90
N MET A 18 9.47 1.07 -2.13
CA MET A 18 8.71 0.06 -1.39
C MET A 18 9.06 0.11 0.10
N ARG A 19 10.35 0.10 0.44
CA ARG A 19 10.81 0.18 1.83
C ARG A 19 10.33 1.46 2.51
N ARG A 20 10.46 2.60 1.83
CA ARG A 20 10.01 3.91 2.32
C ARG A 20 8.51 3.93 2.64
N VAL A 21 7.68 3.38 1.75
CA VAL A 21 6.23 3.39 1.93
C VAL A 21 5.79 2.43 3.02
N ILE A 22 6.42 1.25 3.11
CA ILE A 22 6.18 0.31 4.20
C ILE A 22 6.54 0.95 5.55
N ALA A 23 7.72 1.56 5.65
CA ALA A 23 8.15 2.24 6.86
C ALA A 23 7.17 3.36 7.28
N TRP A 24 6.71 4.17 6.32
CA TRP A 24 5.70 5.19 6.56
C TRP A 24 4.36 4.61 7.04
N CYS A 25 3.89 3.51 6.44
CA CYS A 25 2.65 2.86 6.89
C CYS A 25 2.80 2.34 8.32
N SER A 26 3.92 1.69 8.62
CA SER A 26 4.22 1.17 9.95
C SER A 26 4.31 2.28 11.00
N SER A 27 4.90 3.45 10.66
CA SER A 27 5.01 4.57 11.59
C SER A 27 3.66 5.22 11.94
N HIS A 28 2.63 5.01 11.10
CA HIS A 28 1.27 5.49 11.31
C HIS A 28 0.32 4.38 11.81
N SER A 29 0.86 3.21 12.18
CA SER A 29 0.10 2.04 12.60
C SER A 29 -0.99 1.62 11.58
N LEU A 30 -0.73 1.86 10.30
CA LEU A 30 -1.70 1.58 9.24
C LEU A 30 -1.76 0.08 8.94
N PRO A 31 -2.96 -0.48 8.64
CA PRO A 31 -3.11 -1.90 8.32
C PRO A 31 -2.59 -2.21 6.92
N ILE A 32 -1.30 -2.52 6.83
CA ILE A 32 -0.58 -2.81 5.59
C ILE A 32 -0.40 -4.32 5.36
N ARG A 33 -0.53 -4.76 4.11
CA ARG A 33 -0.16 -6.11 3.66
C ARG A 33 0.50 -6.11 2.30
N ARG A 34 1.37 -7.10 2.07
CA ARG A 34 1.96 -7.36 0.75
C ARG A 34 1.00 -8.15 -0.14
N VAL A 35 0.78 -7.66 -1.36
CA VAL A 35 -0.07 -8.35 -2.36
C VAL A 35 0.80 -9.06 -3.40
N SER A 36 1.84 -8.38 -3.88
CA SER A 36 2.84 -8.90 -4.80
C SER A 36 4.17 -8.19 -4.56
N ASP A 37 5.22 -8.59 -5.29
CA ASP A 37 6.55 -8.03 -5.11
C ASP A 37 6.62 -6.54 -5.50
N HIS A 38 5.62 -6.03 -6.22
CA HIS A 38 5.54 -4.63 -6.63
C HIS A 38 4.34 -3.89 -6.03
N GLN A 39 3.57 -4.54 -5.15
CA GLN A 39 2.29 -4.01 -4.66
C GLN A 39 2.09 -4.22 -3.18
N ILE A 40 1.74 -3.13 -2.51
CA ILE A 40 1.19 -3.15 -1.15
C ILE A 40 -0.29 -2.81 -1.18
N LYS A 41 -0.95 -3.17 -0.08
CA LYS A 41 -2.33 -2.80 0.16
C LYS A 41 -2.48 -2.27 1.57
N VAL A 42 -3.20 -1.15 1.69
CA VAL A 42 -3.55 -0.52 2.96
C VAL A 42 -5.07 -0.34 2.97
N GLY A 43 -5.78 -1.11 3.80
CA GLY A 43 -7.24 -1.18 3.73
C GLY A 43 -7.73 -1.53 2.31
N ALA A 44 -8.53 -0.63 1.71
CA ALA A 44 -9.04 -0.75 0.34
C ALA A 44 -8.09 -0.18 -0.74
N PHE A 45 -6.96 0.41 -0.35
CA PHE A 45 -6.04 1.08 -1.26
C PHE A 45 -4.94 0.13 -1.72
N ASN A 46 -4.83 -0.07 -3.02
CA ASN A 46 -3.70 -0.77 -3.63
C ASN A 46 -2.69 0.24 -4.13
N PHE A 47 -1.41 0.04 -3.84
CA PHE A 47 -0.35 0.95 -4.27
C PHE A 47 0.82 0.18 -4.87
N TRP A 48 1.33 0.70 -5.98
CA TRP A 48 2.53 0.25 -6.68
C TRP A 48 3.60 1.34 -6.56
N PRO A 49 4.48 1.28 -5.54
CA PRO A 49 5.46 2.32 -5.24
C PRO A 49 6.36 2.67 -6.43
N SER A 50 6.90 1.67 -7.12
CA SER A 50 7.77 1.86 -8.29
C SER A 50 7.10 2.55 -9.47
N LYS A 51 5.76 2.47 -9.55
CA LYS A 51 4.96 3.12 -10.60
C LYS A 51 4.30 4.40 -10.12
N ALA A 52 4.52 4.79 -8.85
CA ALA A 52 3.88 5.94 -8.21
C ALA A 52 2.36 5.99 -8.52
N SER A 53 1.67 4.84 -8.43
CA SER A 53 0.26 4.71 -8.81
C SER A 53 -0.51 3.90 -7.79
N TRP A 54 -1.75 4.30 -7.52
CA TRP A 54 -2.66 3.58 -6.63
C TRP A 54 -4.05 3.48 -7.24
N ASN A 55 -4.86 2.56 -6.71
CA ASN A 55 -6.30 2.51 -6.96
C ASN A 55 -7.04 2.00 -5.72
N LEU A 56 -8.36 1.95 -5.81
CA LEU A 56 -9.23 1.37 -4.77
C LEU A 56 -9.73 0.01 -5.25
N ASP A 57 -9.98 -0.92 -4.33
CA ASP A 57 -10.58 -2.21 -4.69
C ASP A 57 -11.87 -2.09 -5.52
N HIS A 58 -12.70 -1.10 -5.19
CA HIS A 58 -13.97 -0.83 -5.86
C HIS A 58 -13.84 0.11 -7.07
N SER A 59 -12.65 0.63 -7.35
CA SER A 59 -12.39 1.50 -8.50
C SER A 59 -11.01 1.19 -9.07
N PRO A 60 -10.93 0.27 -10.06
CA PRO A 60 -9.66 -0.20 -10.59
C PRO A 60 -8.90 0.88 -11.38
N GLN A 61 -9.57 2.00 -11.68
CA GLN A 61 -8.96 3.14 -12.36
C GLN A 61 -7.79 3.68 -11.54
N LYS A 62 -6.61 3.69 -12.18
CA LYS A 62 -5.39 4.20 -11.56
C LYS A 62 -5.54 5.70 -11.31
N LYS A 63 -5.17 6.11 -10.10
CA LYS A 63 -5.12 7.52 -9.72
C LYS A 63 -3.70 8.04 -9.87
N THR A 64 -3.61 9.28 -10.36
CA THR A 64 -2.38 10.04 -10.54
C THR A 64 -2.02 10.79 -9.25
N GLY A 65 -0.77 11.24 -9.12
CA GLY A 65 -0.29 12.00 -7.94
C GLY A 65 0.63 11.22 -6.99
N GLY A 66 1.03 9.99 -7.35
CA GLY A 66 2.16 9.33 -6.70
C GLY A 66 1.93 8.91 -5.26
N GLU A 67 3.05 8.73 -4.57
CA GLU A 67 3.11 8.40 -3.15
C GLU A 67 2.44 9.47 -2.29
N ALA A 68 2.60 10.76 -2.61
CA ALA A 68 2.00 11.85 -1.83
C ALA A 68 0.46 11.82 -1.86
N ALA A 69 -0.13 11.66 -3.05
CA ALA A 69 -1.59 11.55 -3.17
C ALA A 69 -2.13 10.28 -2.50
N PHE A 70 -1.41 9.16 -2.62
CA PHE A 70 -1.72 7.92 -1.92
C PHE A 70 -1.75 8.13 -0.40
N ARG A 71 -0.69 8.71 0.18
CA ARG A 71 -0.59 8.98 1.63
C ARG A 71 -1.73 9.84 2.13
N LYS A 72 -2.04 10.94 1.41
CA LYS A 72 -3.16 11.84 1.77
C LYS A 72 -4.49 11.09 1.78
N ALA A 73 -4.74 10.27 0.76
CA ALA A 73 -5.99 9.52 0.66
C ALA A 73 -6.12 8.45 1.76
N VAL A 74 -5.02 7.74 2.06
CA VAL A 74 -4.98 6.74 3.14
C VAL A 74 -5.16 7.38 4.51
N LEU A 75 -4.50 8.49 4.80
CA LEU A 75 -4.66 9.19 6.08
C LEU A 75 -6.07 9.72 6.28
N LYS A 76 -6.67 10.31 5.23
CA LYS A 76 -8.07 10.75 5.28
C LYS A 76 -8.99 9.58 5.63
N TRP A 77 -8.85 8.46 4.92
CA TRP A 77 -9.64 7.25 5.21
C TRP A 77 -9.40 6.72 6.63
N TRP A 78 -8.15 6.68 7.10
CA TRP A 78 -7.81 6.15 8.41
C TRP A 78 -8.37 7.01 9.55
N SER A 79 -8.35 8.34 9.37
CA SER A 79 -8.98 9.30 10.28
C SER A 79 -10.50 9.15 10.38
N GLU A 80 -11.16 8.64 9.35
CA GLU A 80 -12.62 8.41 9.34
C GLU A 80 -12.98 7.01 9.87
N ALA A 81 -12.00 6.10 9.95
CA ALA A 81 -12.19 4.71 10.36
C ALA A 81 -11.94 4.46 11.85
N ILE A 82 -11.32 5.42 12.56
CA ILE A 82 -11.11 5.45 14.01
C ILE A 82 -12.11 6.43 14.61
#